data_AF-A0A9K3M075-F1
#
_entry.id   AF-A0A9K3M075-F1
#
_cell.length_a   1.000
_cell.length_b   1.000
_cell.length_c   1.000
_cell.angle_alpha   90.00
_cell.angle_beta   90.00
_cell.angle_gamma   90.00
#
_symmetry.space_group_name_H-M   'P 1'
#
loop_
_entity.id
_entity.type
_entity.pdbx_description
1 polymer ?
#
loop_
_entity_poly.entity_id
_entity_poly.type
_entity_poly.pdbx_seq_one_letter_code
_entity_poly.pdbx_strand_id
1 'polypeptide(L)'
;MASQNLGEFLTGNKIQSSAYSINMLTELYCQKVCQIKLSRLEAAKLRLHIKYRYHNNWILDNLPSAAVGLNIETGEKRKQYTGGFPIGFISWEIHEPFIFNHVNIIIDVHKANPDVNTYRVVGFAVEPRSVKHRFQGNYEWDGYDRGGHNKKLATCPIGQQHLDRSVIEESQIVEDGAKILYTYDVIWKESDVAWSCRWDIYSSEDHLVPAQVHWNSITNSVLVVLFLSLFVISILVRNLR
;
A
#
# COMPACT_ATOMS: atom_id res chain seq x y z
N MET A 1 -15.82 5.82 15.66
CA MET A 1 -14.42 5.43 15.89
C MET A 1 -14.44 4.00 16.38
N ALA A 2 -13.68 3.10 15.74
CA ALA A 2 -13.55 1.73 16.25
C ALA A 2 -12.87 1.76 17.63
N SER A 3 -13.27 0.87 18.54
CA SER A 3 -12.61 0.71 19.84
C SER A 3 -11.20 0.17 19.62
N GLN A 4 -10.18 0.96 20.00
CA GLN A 4 -8.78 0.57 19.86
C GLN A 4 -8.43 -0.54 20.85
N ASN A 5 -7.63 -1.51 20.43
CA ASN A 5 -7.05 -2.48 21.37
C ASN A 5 -5.84 -1.87 22.10
N LEU A 6 -5.45 -2.44 23.25
CA LEU A 6 -4.37 -1.89 24.09
C LEU A 6 -3.02 -1.83 23.34
N GLY A 7 -2.74 -2.79 22.46
CA GLY A 7 -1.53 -2.82 21.64
C GLY A 7 -1.49 -1.69 20.60
N GLU A 8 -2.62 -1.39 19.95
CA GLU A 8 -2.79 -0.29 19.01
C GLU A 8 -2.57 1.07 19.69
N PHE A 9 -3.08 1.22 20.92
CA PHE A 9 -2.87 2.43 21.70
C PHE A 9 -1.39 2.63 22.03
N LEU A 10 -0.69 1.59 22.48
CA LEU A 10 0.73 1.64 22.83
C LEU A 10 1.64 1.86 21.62
N THR A 11 1.27 1.31 20.45
CA THR A 11 2.00 1.49 19.19
C THR A 11 1.69 2.83 18.50
N GLY A 12 0.69 3.57 18.97
CA GLY A 12 0.25 4.83 18.37
C GLY A 12 -0.45 4.67 17.02
N ASN A 13 -0.83 3.44 16.65
CA ASN A 13 -1.51 3.16 15.40
C ASN A 13 -2.96 3.64 15.47
N LYS A 14 -3.33 4.55 14.55
CA LYS A 14 -4.70 5.07 14.44
C LYS A 14 -5.35 4.55 13.16
N ILE A 15 -6.15 3.51 13.27
CA ILE A 15 -6.95 2.98 12.15
C ILE A 15 -8.10 3.96 11.86
N GLN A 16 -8.23 4.35 10.60
CA GLN A 16 -9.31 5.22 10.12
C GLN A 16 -10.00 4.60 8.91
N SER A 17 -11.31 4.78 8.83
CA SER A 17 -12.08 4.37 7.66
C SER A 17 -11.67 5.21 6.45
N SER A 18 -11.35 4.54 5.35
CA SER A 18 -11.04 5.20 4.08
C SER A 18 -12.33 5.57 3.32
N ALA A 19 -12.19 6.36 2.26
CA ALA A 19 -13.31 6.73 1.39
C ALA A 19 -13.66 5.65 0.34
N TYR A 20 -12.93 4.52 0.33
CA TYR A 20 -13.17 3.42 -0.59
C TYR A 20 -14.32 2.55 -0.07
N SER A 21 -15.39 2.44 -0.84
CA SER A 21 -16.53 1.58 -0.49
C SER A 21 -16.46 0.28 -1.28
N ILE A 22 -16.51 -0.85 -0.57
CA ILE A 22 -16.34 -2.18 -1.13
C ILE A 22 -17.50 -3.04 -0.61
N ASN A 23 -18.22 -3.65 -1.55
CA ASN A 23 -19.27 -4.62 -1.24
C ASN A 23 -18.80 -6.01 -1.67
N MET A 24 -19.04 -7.01 -0.81
CA MET A 24 -18.59 -8.39 -1.02
C MET A 24 -19.06 -8.91 -2.38
N LEU A 25 -18.15 -9.49 -3.17
CA LEU A 25 -18.38 -10.04 -4.52
C LEU A 25 -18.99 -9.06 -5.54
N THR A 26 -18.92 -7.76 -5.26
CA THR A 26 -19.33 -6.73 -6.23
C THR A 26 -18.06 -6.19 -6.88
N GLU A 27 -17.87 -6.50 -8.16
CA GLU A 27 -16.81 -5.88 -8.94
C GLU A 27 -17.13 -4.41 -9.21
N LEU A 28 -16.11 -3.58 -9.07
CA LEU A 28 -16.21 -2.15 -9.30
C LEU A 28 -15.14 -1.75 -10.31
N TYR A 29 -15.53 -0.92 -11.27
CA TYR A 29 -14.67 -0.45 -12.35
C TYR A 29 -14.62 1.07 -12.33
N CYS A 30 -13.41 1.61 -12.31
CA CYS A 30 -13.02 3.00 -12.32
C CYS A 30 -13.96 3.91 -11.51
N GLN A 31 -14.13 3.55 -10.23
CA GLN A 31 -14.93 4.34 -9.29
C GLN A 31 -14.15 5.56 -8.83
N LYS A 32 -14.81 6.72 -8.77
CA LYS A 32 -14.19 7.99 -8.37
C LYS A 32 -14.36 8.22 -6.88
N VAL A 33 -13.25 8.52 -6.20
CA VAL A 33 -13.22 8.81 -4.77
C VAL A 33 -13.34 10.30 -4.53
N CYS A 34 -12.36 11.06 -5.01
CA CYS A 34 -12.30 12.51 -4.86
C CYS A 34 -11.36 13.12 -5.89
N GLN A 35 -11.48 14.43 -6.08
CA GLN A 35 -10.50 15.20 -6.84
C GLN A 35 -9.97 16.33 -5.97
N ILE A 36 -8.66 16.50 -5.99
CA ILE A 36 -7.99 17.59 -5.29
C ILE A 36 -7.21 18.45 -6.27
N LYS A 37 -7.17 19.76 -6.03
CA LYS A 37 -6.27 20.67 -6.73
C LYS A 37 -5.12 21.02 -5.78
N LEU A 38 -3.90 20.69 -6.18
CA LEU A 38 -2.73 20.95 -5.35
C LEU A 38 -2.36 22.43 -5.38
N SER A 39 -2.14 23.01 -4.20
CA SER A 39 -1.39 24.25 -4.05
C SER A 39 0.12 24.00 -4.17
N ARG A 40 0.89 25.05 -4.41
CA ARG A 40 2.36 25.02 -4.45
C ARG A 40 3.00 24.31 -3.25
N LEU A 41 2.49 24.58 -2.04
CA LEU A 41 3.00 23.99 -0.81
C LEU A 41 2.66 22.49 -0.73
N GLU A 42 1.43 22.12 -1.06
CA GLU A 42 0.97 20.72 -1.04
C GLU A 42 1.70 19.89 -2.09
N ALA A 43 1.88 20.43 -3.30
CA ALA A 43 2.68 19.80 -4.34
C ALA A 43 4.12 19.57 -3.85
N ALA A 44 4.79 20.59 -3.31
CA ALA A 44 6.15 20.44 -2.78
C ALA A 44 6.25 19.38 -1.68
N LYS A 45 5.29 19.36 -0.74
CA LYS A 45 5.21 18.36 0.33
C LYS A 45 5.01 16.95 -0.22
N LEU A 46 4.12 16.78 -1.19
CA LEU A 46 3.83 15.50 -1.83
C LEU A 46 5.04 14.98 -2.62
N ARG A 47 5.72 15.85 -3.38
CA ARG A 47 6.99 15.54 -4.06
C ARG A 47 8.04 15.01 -3.07
N LEU A 48 8.15 15.67 -1.91
CA LEU A 48 9.07 15.26 -0.85
C LEU A 48 8.71 13.89 -0.26
N HIS A 49 7.43 13.63 -0.02
CA HIS A 49 6.96 12.32 0.46
C HIS A 49 7.22 11.20 -0.54
N ILE A 50 7.06 11.46 -1.85
CA ILE A 50 7.39 10.50 -2.91
C ILE A 50 8.89 10.21 -2.90
N LYS A 51 9.72 11.26 -2.78
CA LYS A 51 11.18 11.16 -2.69
C LYS A 51 11.63 10.34 -1.48
N TYR A 52 10.98 10.52 -0.33
CA TYR A 52 11.25 9.76 0.89
C TYR A 52 10.53 8.41 0.95
N ARG A 53 9.96 7.93 -0.17
CA ARG A 53 9.35 6.60 -0.26
C ARG A 53 8.27 6.39 0.81
N TYR A 54 7.39 7.36 1.00
CA TYR A 54 6.23 7.16 1.85
C TYR A 54 5.32 6.08 1.24
N HIS A 55 4.72 5.25 2.10
CA HIS A 55 3.85 4.16 1.72
C HIS A 55 2.46 4.33 2.34
N ASN A 56 1.46 3.80 1.64
CA ASN A 56 0.11 3.62 2.13
C ASN A 56 0.03 2.30 2.88
N ASN A 57 -0.43 2.35 4.13
CA ASN A 57 -0.68 1.16 4.95
C ASN A 57 -2.19 0.96 5.05
N TRP A 58 -2.75 0.08 4.23
CA TRP A 58 -4.17 -0.22 4.24
C TRP A 58 -4.43 -1.56 4.93
N ILE A 59 -5.63 -1.69 5.50
CA ILE A 59 -6.06 -2.90 6.19
C ILE A 59 -7.48 -3.23 5.71
N LEU A 60 -7.73 -4.50 5.41
CA LEU A 60 -9.04 -5.04 5.07
C LEU A 60 -9.21 -6.41 5.74
N ASP A 61 -10.30 -6.59 6.48
CA ASP A 61 -10.55 -7.81 7.29
C ASP A 61 -9.36 -8.23 8.16
N ASN A 62 -8.71 -7.22 8.77
CA ASN A 62 -7.50 -7.36 9.58
C ASN A 62 -6.24 -7.83 8.82
N LEU A 63 -6.28 -7.94 7.49
CA LEU A 63 -5.11 -8.23 6.65
C LEU A 63 -4.49 -6.93 6.15
N PRO A 64 -3.15 -6.78 6.21
CA PRO A 64 -2.47 -5.63 5.62
C PRO A 64 -2.50 -5.71 4.09
N SER A 65 -2.43 -4.57 3.41
CA SER A 65 -2.33 -4.54 1.95
C SER A 65 -0.98 -5.04 1.47
N ALA A 66 -0.96 -6.07 0.63
CA ALA A 66 0.18 -6.36 -0.23
C ALA A 66 0.25 -5.36 -1.39
N ALA A 67 1.45 -4.94 -1.80
CA ALA A 67 1.65 -4.23 -3.06
C ALA A 67 1.84 -5.21 -4.21
N VAL A 68 1.18 -4.97 -5.34
CA VAL A 68 1.47 -5.70 -6.58
C VAL A 68 2.37 -4.82 -7.44
N GLY A 69 3.60 -5.26 -7.61
CA GLY A 69 4.58 -4.67 -8.52
C GLY A 69 4.79 -5.53 -9.75
N LEU A 70 5.49 -4.99 -10.76
CA LEU A 70 6.03 -5.79 -11.85
C LEU A 70 7.48 -6.13 -11.54
N ASN A 71 7.86 -7.38 -11.78
CA ASN A 71 9.25 -7.74 -11.86
C ASN A 71 9.84 -7.11 -13.14
N ILE A 72 10.91 -6.33 -12.99
CA ILE A 72 11.55 -5.60 -14.09
C ILE A 72 12.17 -6.59 -15.09
N GLU A 73 12.59 -7.77 -14.65
CA GLU A 73 13.27 -8.76 -15.48
C GLU A 73 12.30 -9.67 -16.24
N THR A 74 11.22 -10.13 -15.58
CA THR A 74 10.28 -11.09 -16.18
C THR A 74 9.00 -10.44 -16.71
N GLY A 75 8.73 -9.19 -16.33
CA GLY A 75 7.45 -8.53 -16.65
C GLY A 75 6.25 -9.11 -15.89
N GLU A 76 6.46 -10.09 -15.01
CA GLU A 76 5.39 -10.73 -14.26
C GLU A 76 4.93 -9.88 -13.07
N LYS A 77 3.65 -9.96 -12.75
CA LYS A 77 3.09 -9.34 -11.54
C LYS A 77 3.54 -10.13 -10.32
N ARG A 78 4.23 -9.48 -9.39
CA ARG A 78 4.62 -10.04 -8.10
C ARG A 78 3.89 -9.31 -6.98
N LYS A 79 3.21 -10.07 -6.12
CA LYS A 79 2.66 -9.57 -4.86
C LYS A 79 3.82 -9.49 -3.86
N GLN A 80 3.95 -8.34 -3.19
CA GLN A 80 4.86 -8.08 -2.10
C GLN A 80 4.00 -7.73 -0.88
N TYR A 81 3.99 -8.60 0.11
CA TYR A 81 3.14 -8.58 1.29
C TYR A 81 3.72 -7.72 2.43
N THR A 82 4.93 -7.19 2.29
CA THR A 82 5.56 -6.28 3.27
C THR A 82 5.47 -4.80 2.85
N GLY A 83 5.09 -3.94 3.81
CA GLY A 83 5.32 -2.48 3.72
C GLY A 83 4.27 -1.67 2.97
N GLY A 84 3.11 -2.25 2.64
CA GLY A 84 2.06 -1.55 1.90
C GLY A 84 2.51 -1.20 0.48
N PHE A 85 1.91 -0.16 -0.12
CA PHE A 85 2.29 0.30 -1.46
C PHE A 85 2.74 1.76 -1.47
N PRO A 86 3.74 2.13 -2.28
CA PRO A 86 4.26 3.50 -2.31
C PRO A 86 3.19 4.50 -2.74
N ILE A 87 3.31 5.75 -2.29
CA ILE A 87 2.40 6.82 -2.73
C ILE A 87 2.65 7.27 -4.18
N GLY A 88 3.83 6.97 -4.72
CA GLY A 88 4.24 7.41 -6.05
C GLY A 88 5.62 6.87 -6.41
N PHE A 89 6.13 7.30 -7.56
CA PHE A 89 7.47 6.95 -8.03
C PHE A 89 8.14 8.15 -8.68
N ILE A 90 9.47 8.12 -8.78
CA ILE A 90 10.24 9.09 -9.54
C ILE A 90 10.63 8.41 -10.84
N SER A 91 10.33 9.04 -11.98
CA SER A 91 10.75 8.51 -13.28
C SER A 91 12.27 8.64 -13.43
N TRP A 92 12.91 7.59 -13.95
CA TRP A 92 14.34 7.57 -14.23
C TRP A 92 14.72 8.47 -15.41
N GLU A 93 13.80 8.69 -16.34
CA GLU A 93 14.07 9.48 -17.56
C GLU A 93 13.97 10.97 -17.26
N ILE A 94 12.79 11.41 -16.82
CA ILE A 94 12.49 12.83 -16.64
C ILE A 94 12.78 13.36 -15.24
N HIS A 95 13.16 12.48 -14.29
CA HIS A 95 13.46 12.84 -12.89
C HIS A 95 12.33 13.57 -12.15
N GLU A 96 11.10 13.49 -12.67
CA GLU A 96 9.91 14.07 -12.05
C GLU A 96 9.14 13.03 -11.20
N PRO A 97 8.48 13.48 -10.12
CA PRO A 97 7.66 12.63 -9.27
C PRO A 97 6.26 12.46 -9.84
N PHE A 98 5.84 11.20 -9.90
CA PHE A 98 4.51 10.76 -10.30
C PHE A 98 3.76 10.19 -9.09
N ILE A 99 2.46 10.44 -9.02
CA ILE A 99 1.59 9.92 -7.97
C ILE A 99 0.81 8.70 -8.45
N PHE A 100 0.66 7.71 -7.59
CA PHE A 100 -0.32 6.65 -7.77
C PHE A 100 -1.68 7.13 -7.28
N ASN A 101 -2.56 7.45 -8.23
CA ASN A 101 -3.89 7.98 -7.98
C ASN A 101 -5.01 7.01 -8.39
N HIS A 102 -4.68 5.96 -9.14
CA HIS A 102 -5.59 4.85 -9.40
C HIS A 102 -5.09 3.59 -8.68
N VAL A 103 -6.00 2.83 -8.07
CA VAL A 103 -5.64 1.57 -7.41
C VAL A 103 -6.57 0.44 -7.83
N ASN A 104 -5.99 -0.68 -8.24
CA ASN A 104 -6.73 -1.92 -8.39
C ASN A 104 -6.68 -2.66 -7.05
N ILE A 105 -7.82 -2.72 -6.35
CA ILE A 105 -7.97 -3.44 -5.10
C ILE A 105 -8.32 -4.89 -5.44
N ILE A 106 -7.43 -5.82 -5.11
CA ILE A 106 -7.56 -7.24 -5.40
C ILE A 106 -7.83 -7.95 -4.08
N ILE A 107 -8.99 -8.59 -3.99
CA ILE A 107 -9.41 -9.32 -2.80
C ILE A 107 -9.54 -10.79 -3.17
N ASP A 108 -8.72 -11.62 -2.54
CA ASP A 108 -8.78 -13.06 -2.70
C ASP A 108 -9.75 -13.62 -1.65
N VAL A 109 -10.70 -14.44 -2.10
CA VAL A 109 -11.77 -15.03 -1.27
C VAL A 109 -11.75 -16.54 -1.33
N HIS A 110 -12.03 -17.15 -0.19
CA HIS A 110 -12.20 -18.58 -0.05
C HIS A 110 -13.68 -18.91 0.16
N LYS A 111 -14.20 -19.87 -0.62
CA LYS A 111 -15.55 -20.39 -0.48
C LYS A 111 -15.55 -21.52 0.55
N ALA A 112 -16.11 -21.26 1.73
CA ALA A 112 -16.01 -22.18 2.88
C ALA A 112 -16.83 -23.47 2.71
N ASN A 113 -17.92 -23.42 1.95
CA ASN A 113 -18.76 -24.58 1.64
C ASN A 113 -19.28 -24.45 0.19
N PRO A 114 -19.16 -25.49 -0.67
CA PRO A 114 -19.71 -25.46 -2.02
C PRO A 114 -21.23 -25.22 -2.06
N ASP A 115 -21.96 -25.74 -1.07
CA ASP A 115 -23.42 -25.78 -1.03
C ASP A 115 -24.04 -24.52 -0.39
N VAL A 116 -23.24 -23.77 0.37
CA VAL A 116 -23.67 -22.52 1.03
C VAL A 116 -22.77 -21.40 0.53
N ASN A 117 -23.36 -20.39 -0.13
CA ASN A 117 -22.66 -19.21 -0.67
C ASN A 117 -22.08 -18.30 0.43
N THR A 118 -21.12 -18.82 1.18
CA THR A 118 -20.38 -18.14 2.25
C THR A 118 -18.93 -17.98 1.82
N TYR A 119 -18.49 -16.72 1.83
CA TYR A 119 -17.19 -16.32 1.36
C TYR A 119 -16.42 -15.67 2.51
N ARG A 120 -15.13 -15.96 2.59
CA ARG A 120 -14.22 -15.35 3.58
C ARG A 120 -13.03 -14.75 2.87
N VAL A 121 -12.60 -13.57 3.33
CA VAL A 121 -11.41 -12.91 2.78
C VAL A 121 -10.17 -13.65 3.26
N VAL A 122 -9.30 -14.00 2.31
CA VAL A 122 -8.04 -14.72 2.55
C VAL A 122 -6.82 -13.99 2.00
N GLY A 123 -7.01 -13.01 1.11
CA GLY A 123 -5.93 -12.19 0.58
C GLY A 123 -6.39 -10.79 0.25
N PHE A 124 -5.48 -9.84 0.38
CA PHE A 124 -5.69 -8.43 0.11
C PHE A 124 -4.42 -7.84 -0.51
N ALA A 125 -4.54 -7.42 -1.77
CA ALA A 125 -3.46 -6.80 -2.51
C ALA A 125 -3.95 -5.56 -3.23
N VAL A 126 -3.03 -4.62 -3.46
CA VAL A 126 -3.29 -3.37 -4.16
C VAL A 126 -2.27 -3.23 -5.27
N GLU A 127 -2.73 -3.09 -6.50
CA GLU A 127 -1.89 -2.76 -7.65
C GLU A 127 -2.03 -1.26 -7.94
N PRO A 128 -1.05 -0.43 -7.56
CA PRO A 128 -1.13 1.02 -7.77
C PRO A 128 -0.79 1.40 -9.21
N ARG A 129 -1.48 2.41 -9.73
CA ARG A 129 -1.35 2.95 -11.09
C ARG A 129 -1.34 4.48 -11.08
N SER A 130 -0.53 5.06 -11.94
CA SER A 130 -0.47 6.51 -12.13
C SER A 130 -1.15 6.85 -13.43
N VAL A 131 -2.22 7.64 -13.37
CA VAL A 131 -3.11 7.90 -14.51
C VAL A 131 -3.48 9.36 -14.51
N LYS A 132 -3.15 10.08 -15.58
CA LYS A 132 -3.63 11.45 -15.78
C LYS A 132 -5.07 11.42 -16.28
N HIS A 133 -6.02 11.33 -15.36
CA HIS A 133 -7.43 11.19 -15.70
C HIS A 133 -7.98 12.39 -16.46
N ARG A 134 -8.80 12.12 -17.48
CA ARG A 134 -9.56 13.11 -18.23
C ARG A 134 -11.03 12.70 -18.27
N PHE A 135 -11.93 13.65 -18.10
CA PHE A 135 -13.36 13.41 -18.29
C PHE A 135 -13.72 13.43 -19.78
N GLN A 136 -14.78 12.71 -20.12
CA GLN A 136 -15.37 12.79 -21.46
C GLN A 136 -15.96 14.18 -21.71
N GLY A 137 -15.81 14.68 -22.94
CA GLY A 137 -16.35 15.98 -23.35
C GLY A 137 -15.68 17.19 -22.68
N ASN A 138 -14.41 17.08 -22.28
CA ASN A 138 -13.62 18.15 -21.64
C ASN A 138 -14.28 18.73 -20.39
N TYR A 139 -15.07 17.92 -19.68
CA TYR A 139 -15.66 18.32 -18.41
C TYR A 139 -14.57 18.52 -17.37
N GLU A 140 -14.59 19.66 -16.67
CA GLU A 140 -13.74 19.88 -15.52
C GLU A 140 -14.56 19.73 -14.24
N TRP A 141 -14.08 18.88 -13.34
CA TRP A 141 -14.63 18.79 -12.01
C TRP A 141 -13.84 19.67 -11.05
N ASP A 142 -14.49 20.24 -10.05
CA ASP A 142 -13.87 21.01 -8.96
C ASP A 142 -13.52 20.13 -7.74
N GLY A 143 -14.05 18.91 -7.68
CA GLY A 143 -13.89 17.97 -6.57
C GLY A 143 -14.96 18.06 -5.49
N TYR A 144 -15.87 19.04 -5.59
CA TYR A 144 -16.93 19.28 -4.59
C TYR A 144 -18.32 19.00 -5.14
N ASP A 145 -18.55 19.27 -6.43
CA ASP A 145 -19.85 19.04 -7.04
C ASP A 145 -20.19 17.54 -7.10
N ARG A 146 -21.39 17.17 -6.65
CA ARG A 146 -21.84 15.77 -6.67
C ARG A 146 -21.99 15.24 -8.10
N GLY A 147 -22.20 16.12 -9.08
CA GLY A 147 -22.32 15.76 -10.49
C GLY A 147 -21.07 15.09 -11.07
N GLY A 148 -19.87 15.41 -10.56
CA GLY A 148 -18.61 14.84 -11.04
C GLY A 148 -18.51 13.31 -10.89
N HIS A 149 -19.15 12.74 -9.88
CA HIS A 149 -19.19 11.28 -9.68
C HIS A 149 -19.99 10.55 -10.78
N ASN A 150 -20.89 11.23 -11.48
CA ASN A 150 -21.71 10.62 -12.53
C ASN A 150 -21.13 10.82 -13.95
N LYS A 151 -20.14 11.71 -14.11
CA LYS A 151 -19.52 11.99 -15.42
C LYS A 151 -18.52 10.90 -15.82
N LYS A 152 -18.62 10.37 -17.03
CA LYS A 152 -17.70 9.32 -17.49
C LYS A 152 -16.27 9.84 -17.68
N LEU A 153 -15.29 8.99 -17.39
CA LEU A 153 -13.89 9.26 -17.66
C LEU A 153 -13.52 8.75 -19.05
N ALA A 154 -12.72 9.51 -19.78
CA ALA A 154 -12.19 9.13 -21.09
C ALA A 154 -11.00 8.17 -20.96
N THR A 155 -10.26 8.25 -19.85
CA THR A 155 -9.06 7.45 -19.60
C THR A 155 -9.34 6.09 -18.96
N CYS A 156 -10.60 5.80 -18.65
CA CYS A 156 -11.00 4.51 -18.11
C CYS A 156 -11.63 3.64 -19.19
N PRO A 157 -11.40 2.32 -19.17
CA PRO A 157 -11.95 1.41 -20.15
C PRO A 157 -13.48 1.54 -20.22
N ILE A 158 -14.01 1.48 -21.44
CA ILE A 158 -15.46 1.46 -21.64
C ILE A 158 -15.91 0.01 -21.46
N GLY A 159 -16.69 -0.26 -20.41
CA GLY A 159 -17.24 -1.58 -20.12
C GLY A 159 -16.80 -2.11 -18.76
N GLN A 160 -17.08 -3.40 -18.51
CA GLN A 160 -16.68 -4.12 -17.30
C GLN A 160 -15.24 -4.62 -17.42
N GLN A 161 -14.29 -3.69 -17.58
CA GLN A 161 -12.87 -4.02 -17.69
C GLN A 161 -12.08 -3.19 -16.68
N HIS A 162 -11.23 -3.88 -15.93
CA HIS A 162 -10.32 -3.24 -14.99
C HIS A 162 -9.20 -2.48 -15.69
N LEU A 163 -8.74 -1.39 -15.09
CA LEU A 163 -7.67 -0.59 -15.66
C LEU A 163 -6.36 -1.37 -15.69
N ASP A 164 -5.88 -1.65 -16.91
CA ASP A 164 -4.58 -2.25 -17.14
C ASP A 164 -3.54 -1.22 -17.60
N ARG A 165 -2.26 -1.51 -17.36
CA ARG A 165 -1.14 -0.64 -17.73
C ARG A 165 -1.09 -0.37 -19.23
N SER A 166 -1.48 -1.34 -20.05
CA SER A 166 -1.49 -1.22 -21.52
C SER A 166 -2.38 -0.09 -22.05
N VAL A 167 -3.39 0.33 -21.29
CA VAL A 167 -4.37 1.35 -21.69
C VAL A 167 -4.02 2.75 -21.15
N ILE A 168 -2.97 2.87 -20.35
CA ILE A 168 -2.58 4.14 -19.73
C ILE A 168 -1.69 4.94 -20.70
N GLU A 169 -2.23 6.03 -21.22
CA GLU A 169 -1.50 6.95 -22.12
C GLU A 169 -0.50 7.84 -21.37
N GLU A 170 -0.95 8.45 -20.28
CA GLU A 170 -0.18 9.44 -19.51
C GLU A 170 -0.26 9.17 -18.01
N SER A 171 0.88 9.27 -17.34
CA SER A 171 0.98 9.20 -15.88
C SER A 171 0.78 10.58 -15.23
N GLN A 172 0.28 10.59 -14.00
CA GLN A 172 -0.03 11.84 -13.27
C GLN A 172 1.22 12.41 -12.59
N ILE A 173 1.72 13.53 -13.11
CA ILE A 173 2.83 14.30 -12.53
C ILE A 173 2.33 15.12 -11.34
N VAL A 174 3.20 15.31 -10.33
CA VAL A 174 2.95 16.18 -9.18
C VAL A 174 3.58 17.56 -9.40
N GLU A 175 2.72 18.54 -9.72
CA GLU A 175 3.09 19.94 -9.98
C GLU A 175 2.11 20.93 -9.33
N ASP A 176 2.49 22.21 -9.30
CA ASP A 176 1.64 23.28 -8.75
C ASP A 176 0.39 23.47 -9.62
N GLY A 177 -0.78 23.51 -8.98
CA GLY A 177 -2.06 23.64 -9.66
C GLY A 177 -2.60 22.34 -10.29
N ALA A 178 -1.87 21.23 -10.19
CA ALA A 178 -2.30 19.94 -10.71
C ALA A 178 -3.62 19.48 -10.06
N LYS A 179 -4.55 19.00 -10.89
CA LYS A 179 -5.79 18.35 -10.44
C LYS A 179 -5.56 16.84 -10.40
N ILE A 180 -5.54 16.25 -9.21
CA ILE A 180 -5.38 14.80 -9.03
C ILE A 180 -6.75 14.20 -8.73
N LEU A 181 -7.20 13.33 -9.64
CA LEU A 181 -8.40 12.54 -9.46
C LEU A 181 -8.01 11.16 -8.91
N TYR A 182 -8.57 10.77 -7.78
CA TYR A 182 -8.39 9.44 -7.21
C TYR A 182 -9.50 8.50 -7.66
N THR A 183 -9.11 7.35 -8.19
CA THR A 183 -10.04 6.33 -8.65
C THR A 183 -9.61 4.93 -8.20
N TYR A 184 -10.53 3.98 -8.24
CA TYR A 184 -10.22 2.59 -7.90
C TYR A 184 -11.08 1.59 -8.64
N ASP A 185 -10.53 0.38 -8.71
CA ASP A 185 -11.20 -0.82 -9.15
C ASP A 185 -11.26 -1.82 -7.99
N VAL A 186 -12.27 -2.67 -7.97
CA VAL A 186 -12.35 -3.81 -7.04
C VAL A 186 -12.46 -5.08 -7.86
N ILE A 187 -11.49 -5.97 -7.64
CA ILE A 187 -11.32 -7.24 -8.33
C ILE A 187 -11.45 -8.35 -7.29
N TRP A 188 -12.37 -9.27 -7.52
CA TRP A 188 -12.55 -10.44 -6.67
C TRP A 188 -11.91 -11.66 -7.32
N LYS A 189 -11.15 -12.43 -6.54
CA LYS A 189 -10.50 -13.65 -7.02
C LYS A 189 -10.81 -14.80 -6.07
N GLU A 190 -11.27 -15.91 -6.60
CA GLU A 190 -11.39 -17.14 -5.79
C GLU A 190 -10.01 -17.73 -5.53
N SER A 191 -9.82 -18.25 -4.33
CA SER A 191 -8.57 -18.85 -3.86
C SER A 191 -8.83 -20.09 -3.02
N ASP A 192 -8.01 -21.11 -3.26
CA ASP A 192 -8.05 -22.39 -2.53
C ASP A 192 -7.41 -22.30 -1.13
N VAL A 193 -6.85 -21.14 -0.77
CA VAL A 193 -6.23 -20.92 0.54
C VAL A 193 -7.29 -21.01 1.63
N ALA A 194 -7.13 -21.98 2.54
CA ALA A 194 -7.98 -22.11 3.70
C ALA A 194 -7.92 -20.85 4.58
N TRP A 195 -9.07 -20.41 5.09
CA TRP A 195 -9.16 -19.20 5.91
C TRP A 195 -8.24 -19.21 7.14
N SER A 196 -8.00 -20.38 7.74
CA SER A 196 -7.08 -20.54 8.88
C SER A 196 -5.62 -20.24 8.54
N CYS A 197 -5.21 -20.47 7.28
CA CYS A 197 -3.84 -20.32 6.80
C CYS A 197 -3.60 -18.98 6.09
N ARG A 198 -4.59 -18.06 6.12
CA ARG A 198 -4.53 -16.80 5.37
C ARG A 198 -3.37 -15.88 5.76
N TRP A 199 -2.88 -15.99 7.00
CA TRP A 199 -1.75 -15.21 7.49
C TRP A 199 -0.39 -15.77 7.04
N ASP A 200 -0.32 -17.04 6.69
CA ASP A 200 0.94 -17.71 6.34
C ASP A 200 1.62 -17.01 5.16
N ILE A 201 0.84 -16.51 4.20
CA ILE A 201 1.33 -15.78 3.03
C ILE A 201 2.03 -14.47 3.45
N TYR A 202 1.44 -13.72 4.37
CA TYR A 202 2.01 -12.45 4.84
C TYR A 202 3.22 -12.65 5.73
N SER A 203 3.20 -13.68 6.58
CA SER A 203 4.31 -13.99 7.48
C SER A 203 5.50 -14.63 6.77
N SER A 204 5.27 -15.39 5.70
CA SER A 204 6.34 -16.05 4.95
C SER A 204 7.26 -15.07 4.20
N GLU A 205 6.79 -13.87 3.89
CA GLU A 205 7.61 -12.85 3.22
C GLU A 205 8.54 -12.07 4.14
N ASP A 206 8.35 -12.12 5.46
CA ASP A 206 9.32 -11.57 6.42
C ASP A 206 10.69 -12.28 6.32
N HIS A 207 10.75 -13.44 5.64
CA HIS A 207 11.99 -14.16 5.35
C HIS A 207 12.72 -13.68 4.09
N LEU A 208 12.11 -12.81 3.26
CA LEU A 208 12.71 -12.26 2.02
C LEU A 208 13.65 -11.08 2.27
N VAL A 209 13.56 -10.45 3.44
CA VAL A 209 14.69 -9.68 3.96
C VAL A 209 15.57 -10.71 4.65
N PRO A 210 16.69 -11.17 4.04
CA PRO A 210 17.63 -12.00 4.79
C PRO A 210 17.95 -11.20 6.04
N ALA A 211 17.71 -11.76 7.22
CA ALA A 211 18.08 -11.13 8.47
C ALA A 211 19.58 -10.83 8.37
N GLN A 212 19.92 -9.61 7.97
CA GLN A 212 21.31 -9.19 7.86
C GLN A 212 21.75 -9.04 9.30
N VAL A 213 22.32 -10.12 9.82
CA VAL A 213 22.92 -10.14 11.14
C VAL A 213 23.94 -9.01 11.14
N HIS A 214 23.64 -7.92 11.85
CA HIS A 214 24.55 -6.80 12.03
C HIS A 214 25.68 -7.24 12.97
N TRP A 215 26.63 -8.00 12.44
CA TRP A 215 27.77 -8.57 13.16
C TRP A 215 28.57 -7.51 13.94
N ASN A 216 28.58 -6.27 13.45
CA ASN A 216 29.19 -5.14 14.14
C ASN A 216 28.50 -4.82 15.47
N SER A 217 27.17 -4.88 15.53
CA SER A 217 26.40 -4.66 16.76
C SER A 217 26.58 -5.80 17.75
N ILE A 218 26.58 -7.06 17.28
CA ILE A 218 26.81 -8.23 18.13
C ILE A 218 28.22 -8.19 18.74
N THR A 219 29.23 -7.94 17.91
CA THR A 219 30.63 -7.83 18.39
C THR A 219 30.79 -6.71 19.40
N ASN A 220 30.17 -5.54 19.15
CA ASN A 220 30.21 -4.42 20.08
C ASN A 220 29.56 -4.75 21.43
N SER A 221 28.40 -5.41 21.44
CA SER A 221 27.74 -5.84 22.66
C SER A 221 28.56 -6.86 23.45
N VAL A 222 29.19 -7.84 22.77
CA VAL A 222 30.05 -8.84 23.41
C VAL A 222 31.28 -8.19 24.06
N LEU A 223 31.94 -7.24 23.36
CA LEU A 223 33.10 -6.53 23.90
C LEU A 223 32.75 -5.73 25.17
N VAL A 224 31.60 -5.04 25.17
CA VAL A 224 31.14 -4.28 26.35
C VAL A 224 30.89 -5.20 27.55
N VAL A 225 30.22 -6.34 27.34
CA VAL A 225 29.95 -7.32 28.41
C VAL A 225 31.24 -7.90 28.98
N LEU A 226 32.23 -8.23 28.13
CA LEU A 226 33.54 -8.71 28.58
C LEU A 226 34.32 -7.66 29.37
N PHE A 227 34.29 -6.40 28.93
CA PHE A 227 35.00 -5.33 29.65
C PHE A 227 34.38 -5.05 31.01
N LEU A 228 33.04 -5.01 31.09
CA LEU A 228 32.32 -4.81 32.35
C LEU A 228 32.54 -5.99 33.31
N SER A 229 32.55 -7.23 32.82
CA SER A 229 32.80 -8.40 33.67
C SER A 229 34.23 -8.40 34.23
N LEU A 230 35.23 -8.09 33.39
CA LEU A 230 36.63 -7.95 33.84
C LEU A 230 36.78 -6.82 34.86
N PHE A 231 36.10 -5.70 34.67
CA PHE A 231 36.10 -4.58 35.63
C PHE A 231 35.50 -4.99 36.98
N VAL A 232 34.35 -5.68 36.98
CA VAL A 232 33.71 -6.20 38.19
C VAL A 232 34.62 -7.20 38.90
N ILE A 233 35.24 -8.14 38.17
CA ILE A 233 36.19 -9.10 38.73
C ILE A 233 37.39 -8.38 39.35
N SER A 234 37.95 -7.37 38.68
CA SER A 234 39.05 -6.57 39.22
C SER A 234 38.68 -5.86 40.52
N ILE A 235 37.46 -5.32 40.62
CA ILE A 235 36.97 -4.69 41.86
C ILE A 235 36.81 -5.73 42.96
N LEU A 236 36.18 -6.87 42.66
CA LEU A 236 36.00 -7.96 43.64
C LEU A 236 37.33 -8.47 44.18
N VAL A 237 38.30 -8.78 43.30
CA VAL A 237 39.63 -9.23 43.70
C VAL A 237 40.36 -8.18 44.52
N ARG A 238 40.22 -6.89 44.18
CA ARG A 238 40.84 -5.79 44.95
C ARG A 238 40.21 -5.59 46.34
N ASN A 239 38.93 -5.88 46.52
CA ASN A 239 38.23 -5.71 47.81
C ASN A 239 38.24 -6.96 48.68
N LEU A 240 38.46 -8.15 48.09
CA LEU A 240 38.58 -9.43 48.81
C LEU A 240 40.03 -9.76 49.22
N ARG A 241 41.01 -9.00 48.72
CA ARG A 241 42.38 -8.95 49.26
C ARG A 241 42.46 -7.90 50.34
#